data_AF-A0A3D2FN08-F1
#
_entry.id   AF-A0A3D2FN08-F1
#
_cell.length_a   1.000
_cell.length_b   1.000
_cell.length_c   1.000
_cell.angle_alpha   90.00
_cell.angle_beta   90.00
_cell.angle_gamma   90.00
#
_symmetry.space_group_name_H-M   'P 1'
#
loop_
_entity.id
_entity.type
_entity.pdbx_description
1 polymer ?
#
loop_
_entity_poly.entity_id
_entity_poly.type
_entity_poly.pdbx_seq_one_letter_code
_entity_poly.pdbx_strand_id
1 'polypeptide(L)'
;MNKAGKFTLYIYSIPTNAFFLFIESLLNFPLMNKVFITGASSGIGEYLAYAYAKQGYFIGLVARRKDRLDQVAIQCTELGGQTKVYPLDVLNDVECKSAIADFIALPGEMDTIYANAGVGSPDGLSSGSA
;
A
#
# COMPACT_ATOMS: atom_id res chain seq x y z
N MET A 1 5.84 18.10 -7.35
CA MET A 1 6.34 19.18 -6.46
C MET A 1 6.23 18.70 -5.03
N ASN A 2 7.28 18.07 -4.50
CA ASN A 2 7.32 17.61 -3.10
C ASN A 2 7.47 18.84 -2.18
N LYS A 3 6.41 19.20 -1.46
CA LYS A 3 6.55 20.04 -0.26
C LYS A 3 7.00 19.13 0.87
N ALA A 4 8.31 19.01 1.06
CA ALA A 4 8.85 18.54 2.32
C ALA A 4 8.31 19.46 3.42
N GLY A 5 7.45 18.93 4.30
CA GLY A 5 6.95 19.67 5.46
C GLY A 5 8.14 20.01 6.35
N LYS A 6 8.48 21.30 6.46
CA LYS A 6 9.46 21.76 7.45
C LYS A 6 8.85 21.60 8.84
N PHE A 7 9.27 20.57 9.57
CA PHE A 7 9.06 20.47 11.00
C PHE A 7 10.16 21.26 11.72
N THR A 8 9.80 22.38 12.34
CA THR A 8 10.70 23.12 13.23
C THR A 8 10.47 22.62 14.66
N LEU A 9 11.40 21.83 15.18
CA LEU A 9 11.35 21.33 16.55
C LEU A 9 12.21 22.22 17.47
N TYR A 10 11.60 22.81 18.50
CA TYR A 10 12.31 23.58 19.52
C TYR A 10 12.70 22.65 20.68
N ILE A 11 14.00 22.47 20.88
CA ILE A 11 14.57 21.41 21.72
C ILE A 11 15.31 22.06 22.89
N TYR A 12 14.57 22.70 23.81
CA TYR A 12 15.20 23.56 24.81
C TYR A 12 15.75 22.84 26.05
N SER A 13 15.62 21.50 26.16
CA SER A 13 16.07 20.78 27.37
C SER A 13 16.17 19.25 27.25
N ILE A 14 16.46 18.71 26.05
CA ILE A 14 16.66 17.25 25.92
C ILE A 14 18.14 16.94 26.23
N PRO A 15 18.45 15.97 27.10
CA PRO A 15 19.84 15.58 27.35
C PRO A 15 20.49 15.07 26.06
N THR A 16 21.77 15.40 25.87
CA THR A 16 22.47 15.30 24.57
C THR A 16 22.41 13.91 23.93
N ASN A 17 22.37 12.87 24.76
CA ASN A 17 22.20 11.48 24.35
C ASN A 17 20.81 11.18 23.78
N ALA A 18 19.74 11.68 24.42
CA ALA A 18 18.37 11.52 23.93
C ALA A 18 18.11 12.36 22.67
N PHE A 19 18.76 13.52 22.53
CA PHE A 19 18.73 14.30 21.29
C PHE A 19 19.38 13.53 20.13
N PHE A 20 20.54 12.91 20.36
CA PHE A 20 21.23 12.11 19.35
C PHE A 20 20.38 10.91 18.89
N LEU A 21 19.79 10.15 19.83
CA LEU A 21 18.90 9.03 19.50
C LEU A 21 17.63 9.46 18.76
N PHE A 22 17.08 10.62 19.09
CA PHE A 22 15.92 11.18 18.40
C PHE A 22 16.25 11.60 16.97
N ILE A 23 17.39 12.25 16.74
CA ILE A 23 17.85 12.62 15.40
C ILE A 23 18.18 11.38 14.57
N GLU A 24 18.85 10.37 15.13
CA GLU A 24 19.08 9.08 14.47
C GLU A 24 17.77 8.39 14.09
N SER A 25 16.75 8.44 14.94
CA SER A 25 15.41 7.92 14.63
C SER A 25 14.73 8.69 13.49
N LEU A 26 14.87 10.03 13.46
CA LEU A 26 14.35 10.86 12.38
C LEU A 26 15.10 10.66 11.05
N LEU A 27 16.41 10.44 11.09
CA LEU A 27 17.22 10.18 9.90
C LEU A 27 17.00 8.76 9.36
N ASN A 28 16.71 7.80 10.24
CA ASN A 28 16.37 6.42 9.89
C ASN A 28 14.85 6.20 9.76
N PHE A 29 14.06 7.27 9.64
CA PHE A 29 12.63 7.11 9.42
C PHE A 29 12.45 6.42 8.06
N PRO A 30 11.89 5.20 8.00
CA PRO A 30 11.81 4.45 6.76
C PRO A 30 11.00 5.26 5.76
N LEU A 31 11.58 5.52 4.58
CA LEU A 31 10.82 6.04 3.45
C LEU A 31 9.72 5.03 3.16
N MET A 32 8.47 5.46 3.36
CA MET A 32 7.32 4.58 3.24
C MET A 32 7.07 4.33 1.76
N ASN A 33 7.54 3.19 1.27
CA ASN A 33 7.40 2.76 -0.10
C ASN A 33 5.96 2.29 -0.36
N LYS A 34 5.39 2.67 -1.50
CA LYS A 34 3.98 2.43 -1.84
C LYS A 34 3.83 1.64 -3.13
N VAL A 35 2.93 0.66 -3.11
CA VAL A 35 2.56 -0.12 -4.29
C VAL A 35 1.04 -0.13 -4.47
N PHE A 36 0.55 -0.02 -5.71
CA PHE A 36 -0.87 -0.06 -6.03
C PHE A 36 -1.19 -1.28 -6.88
N ILE A 37 -2.06 -2.17 -6.40
CA ILE A 37 -2.31 -3.48 -7.00
C ILE A 37 -3.80 -3.65 -7.31
N THR A 38 -4.12 -3.80 -8.60
CA THR A 38 -5.47 -4.21 -9.03
C THR A 38 -5.59 -5.72 -9.14
N GLY A 39 -6.79 -6.26 -8.91
CA GLY A 39 -6.97 -7.71 -8.84
C GLY A 39 -6.34 -8.30 -7.58
N ALA A 40 -6.25 -7.53 -6.49
CA ALA A 40 -5.56 -7.93 -5.26
C ALA A 40 -6.35 -8.92 -4.38
N SER A 41 -7.59 -9.26 -4.74
CA SER A 41 -8.46 -10.12 -3.93
C SER A 41 -8.18 -11.62 -4.03
N SER A 42 -7.30 -12.05 -4.93
CA SER A 42 -6.98 -13.46 -5.18
C SER A 42 -5.78 -13.64 -6.11
N GLY A 43 -5.18 -14.83 -6.11
CA GLY A 43 -4.19 -15.23 -7.11
C GLY A 43 -2.93 -14.37 -7.06
N ILE A 44 -2.39 -13.99 -8.22
CA ILE A 44 -1.11 -13.27 -8.31
C ILE A 44 -1.14 -11.94 -7.54
N GLY A 45 -2.25 -11.19 -7.63
CA GLY A 45 -2.36 -9.88 -6.98
C GLY A 45 -2.34 -9.97 -5.46
N GLU A 46 -2.98 -11.01 -4.91
CA GLU A 46 -2.93 -11.33 -3.49
C GLU A 46 -1.51 -11.70 -3.04
N TYR A 47 -0.83 -12.60 -3.76
CA TYR A 47 0.54 -12.99 -3.42
C TYR A 47 1.53 -11.82 -3.52
N LEU A 48 1.36 -10.94 -4.51
CA LEU A 48 2.14 -9.71 -4.62
C LEU A 48 1.90 -8.80 -3.40
N ALA A 49 0.65 -8.62 -2.98
CA ALA A 49 0.33 -7.82 -1.80
C ALA A 49 1.07 -8.35 -0.56
N TYR A 50 1.07 -9.67 -0.34
CA TYR A 50 1.81 -10.29 0.76
C TYR A 50 3.33 -10.14 0.64
N ALA A 51 3.88 -10.25 -0.57
CA ALA A 51 5.32 -10.09 -0.80
C ALA A 51 5.80 -8.67 -0.50
N TYR A 52 5.00 -7.65 -0.84
CA TYR A 52 5.28 -6.25 -0.52
C TYR A 52 5.03 -5.94 0.97
N ALA A 53 4.02 -6.55 1.58
CA ALA A 53 3.75 -6.39 3.00
C ALA A 53 4.94 -6.84 3.87
N LYS A 54 5.57 -7.98 3.53
CA LYS A 54 6.79 -8.48 4.18
C LYS A 54 7.98 -7.52 4.08
N GLN A 55 7.95 -6.58 3.14
CA GLN A 55 8.97 -5.56 2.96
C GLN A 55 8.60 -4.23 3.64
N GLY A 56 7.47 -4.17 4.36
CA GLY A 56 7.01 -2.97 5.06
C GLY A 56 6.34 -1.92 4.18
N TYR A 57 5.90 -2.29 2.96
CA TYR A 57 5.26 -1.34 2.04
C TYR A 57 3.85 -0.95 2.51
N PHE A 58 3.42 0.23 2.04
CA PHE A 58 2.03 0.64 2.04
C PHE A 58 1.35 0.20 0.73
N ILE A 59 0.33 -0.65 0.81
CA ILE A 59 -0.28 -1.32 -0.34
C ILE A 59 -1.69 -0.80 -0.60
N GLY A 60 -1.94 -0.31 -1.80
CA GLY A 60 -3.28 -0.04 -2.32
C GLY A 60 -3.88 -1.32 -2.89
N LEU A 61 -4.93 -1.85 -2.25
CA LEU A 61 -5.58 -3.09 -2.63
C LEU A 61 -6.86 -2.80 -3.40
N VAL A 62 -6.92 -3.15 -4.69
CA VAL A 62 -8.06 -2.85 -5.55
C VAL A 62 -8.66 -4.13 -6.12
N ALA A 63 -9.96 -4.32 -5.94
CA ALA A 63 -10.78 -5.36 -6.57
C ALA A 63 -12.26 -5.07 -6.32
N ARG A 64 -13.16 -5.87 -6.90
CA ARG A 64 -14.61 -5.72 -6.71
C ARG A 64 -15.11 -6.27 -5.35
N ARG A 65 -14.48 -7.34 -4.86
CA ARG A 65 -14.93 -8.08 -3.67
C ARG A 65 -14.31 -7.50 -2.40
N LYS A 66 -15.05 -6.62 -1.71
CA LYS A 66 -14.58 -5.94 -0.49
C LYS A 66 -14.17 -6.91 0.63
N ASP A 67 -15.00 -7.93 0.88
CA ASP A 67 -14.76 -8.96 1.89
C ASP A 67 -13.41 -9.67 1.70
N ARG A 68 -13.07 -10.00 0.45
CA ARG A 68 -11.77 -10.60 0.10
C ARG A 68 -10.63 -9.62 0.28
N LEU A 69 -10.81 -8.36 -0.14
CA LEU A 69 -9.79 -7.33 0.07
C LEU A 69 -9.50 -7.10 1.55
N ASP A 70 -10.53 -7.12 2.40
CA ASP A 70 -10.37 -6.97 3.84
C ASP A 70 -9.58 -8.14 4.45
N GLN A 71 -9.79 -9.38 3.96
CA GLN A 71 -8.96 -10.54 4.36
C GLN A 71 -7.49 -10.37 3.97
N VAL A 72 -7.23 -9.92 2.73
CA VAL A 72 -5.87 -9.64 2.26
C VAL A 72 -5.25 -8.51 3.07
N ALA A 73 -6.00 -7.47 3.40
CA ALA A 73 -5.55 -6.34 4.21
C ALA A 73 -5.12 -6.76 5.62
N ILE A 74 -5.90 -7.63 6.27
CA ILE A 74 -5.56 -8.20 7.58
C ILE A 74 -4.23 -8.96 7.48
N GLN A 75 -4.09 -9.83 6.48
CA GLN A 75 -2.84 -10.58 6.30
C GLN A 75 -1.63 -9.72 5.97
N CYS A 76 -1.79 -8.70 5.11
CA CYS A 76 -0.73 -7.73 4.88
C CYS A 76 -0.30 -7.01 6.16
N THR A 77 -1.25 -6.69 7.04
CA THR A 77 -0.96 -6.06 8.33
C THR A 77 -0.18 -7.00 9.25
N GLU A 78 -0.58 -8.28 9.33
CA GLU A 78 0.15 -9.31 10.09
C GLU A 78 1.58 -9.54 9.57
N LEU A 79 1.80 -9.35 8.27
CA LEU A 79 3.11 -9.46 7.62
C LEU A 79 3.99 -8.20 7.75
N GLY A 80 3.50 -7.15 8.40
CA GLY A 80 4.25 -5.91 8.66
C GLY A 80 4.02 -4.79 7.63
N GLY A 81 3.10 -4.97 6.69
CA GLY A 81 2.69 -3.95 5.75
C GLY A 81 1.58 -3.04 6.29
N GLN A 82 1.31 -1.97 5.56
CA GLN A 82 0.11 -1.14 5.75
C GLN A 82 -0.75 -1.21 4.50
N THR A 83 -2.06 -1.03 4.60
CA THR A 83 -2.94 -1.16 3.43
C THR A 83 -4.02 -0.09 3.37
N LYS A 84 -4.49 0.17 2.15
CA LYS A 84 -5.74 0.89 1.89
C LYS A 84 -6.57 0.12 0.86
N VAL A 85 -7.83 -0.12 1.19
CA VAL A 85 -8.74 -0.95 0.38
C VAL A 85 -9.61 -0.08 -0.52
N TYR A 86 -9.68 -0.44 -1.79
CA TYR A 86 -10.48 0.21 -2.83
C TYR A 86 -11.41 -0.81 -3.50
N PRO A 87 -12.64 -0.97 -2.98
CA PRO A 87 -13.63 -1.88 -3.56
C PRO A 87 -14.26 -1.20 -4.79
N LEU A 88 -13.72 -1.46 -5.98
CA LEU A 88 -14.18 -0.85 -7.23
C LEU A 88 -14.02 -1.79 -8.42
N ASP A 89 -14.74 -1.48 -9.50
CA ASP A 89 -14.54 -2.11 -10.81
C ASP A 89 -13.49 -1.32 -11.61
N VAL A 90 -12.45 -2.00 -12.07
CA VAL A 90 -11.38 -1.38 -12.88
C VAL A 90 -11.86 -0.88 -14.24
N LEU A 91 -13.04 -1.31 -14.69
CA LEU A 91 -13.70 -0.79 -15.89
C LEU A 91 -14.33 0.59 -15.66
N ASN A 92 -14.50 1.01 -14.40
CA ASN A 92 -14.98 2.36 -14.06
C ASN A 92 -13.80 3.34 -13.98
N ASP A 93 -13.56 4.05 -15.07
CA ASP A 93 -12.46 5.02 -15.20
C ASP A 93 -12.52 6.15 -14.14
N VAL A 94 -13.72 6.60 -13.78
CA VAL A 94 -13.89 7.68 -12.79
C VAL A 94 -13.47 7.21 -11.40
N GLU A 95 -13.91 6.02 -10.99
CA GLU A 95 -13.53 5.42 -9.71
C GLU A 95 -12.03 5.10 -9.67
N CYS A 96 -11.46 4.58 -10.76
CA CYS A 96 -10.02 4.30 -10.85
C CYS A 96 -9.18 5.57 -10.68
N LYS A 97 -9.53 6.65 -11.39
CA LYS A 97 -8.85 7.94 -11.27
C LYS A 97 -8.92 8.49 -9.86
N SER A 98 -10.09 8.40 -9.23
CA SER A 98 -10.30 8.83 -7.84
C SER A 98 -9.43 8.02 -6.87
N ALA A 99 -9.42 6.69 -6.99
CA ALA A 99 -8.65 5.80 -6.13
C ALA A 99 -7.14 6.01 -6.25
N ILE A 100 -6.62 6.14 -7.48
CA ILE A 100 -5.19 6.40 -7.71
C ILE A 100 -4.80 7.77 -7.18
N ALA A 101 -5.61 8.81 -7.42
CA ALA A 101 -5.33 10.16 -6.90
C ALA A 101 -5.29 10.19 -5.38
N ASP A 102 -6.27 9.56 -4.73
CA ASP A 102 -6.32 9.40 -3.28
C ASP A 102 -5.11 8.62 -2.74
N PHE A 103 -4.66 7.56 -3.42
CA PHE A 103 -3.49 6.77 -3.02
C PHE A 103 -2.17 7.54 -3.18
N ILE A 104 -2.02 8.29 -4.29
CA ILE A 104 -0.85 9.13 -4.55
C ILE A 104 -0.73 10.23 -3.48
N ALA A 105 -1.86 10.78 -3.02
CA ALA A 105 -1.90 11.82 -2.00
C ALA A 105 -1.43 11.35 -0.60
N LEU A 106 -1.38 10.04 -0.35
CA LEU A 106 -0.85 9.49 0.91
C LEU A 106 0.67 9.76 1.03
N PRO A 107 1.20 9.91 2.26
CA PRO A 107 2.65 10.03 2.48
C PRO A 107 3.41 8.83 1.93
N GLY A 108 4.65 9.04 1.48
CA GLY A 108 5.50 7.98 0.95
C GLY A 108 5.78 8.12 -0.55
N GLU A 109 6.81 7.43 -1.01
CA GLU A 109 7.17 7.36 -2.42
C GLU A 109 6.38 6.24 -3.10
N MET A 110 5.93 6.49 -4.31
CA MET A 110 5.16 5.52 -5.07
C MET A 110 6.10 4.78 -6.01
N ASP A 111 6.28 3.48 -5.76
CA ASP A 111 7.28 2.68 -6.46
C ASP A 111 6.73 2.08 -7.75
N THR A 112 5.53 1.47 -7.70
CA THR A 112 5.02 0.65 -8.80
C THR A 112 3.49 0.53 -8.78
N ILE A 113 2.89 0.40 -9.98
CA ILE A 113 1.49 -0.03 -10.18
C ILE A 113 1.48 -1.40 -10.85
N TYR A 114 0.69 -2.32 -10.30
CA TYR A 114 0.37 -3.59 -10.92
C TYR A 114 -1.07 -3.60 -11.42
N ALA A 115 -1.24 -3.41 -12.74
CA ALA A 115 -2.53 -3.56 -13.42
C ALA A 115 -2.89 -5.05 -13.63
N ASN A 116 -3.03 -5.78 -12.51
CA ASN A 116 -3.23 -7.24 -12.46
C ASN A 116 -4.73 -7.67 -12.37
N ALA A 117 -5.69 -6.81 -12.70
CA ALA A 117 -7.10 -7.23 -12.74
C ALA A 117 -7.38 -8.12 -13.97
N GLY A 118 -7.87 -9.34 -13.74
CA GLY A 118 -8.24 -10.29 -14.79
C GLY A 118 -9.47 -11.11 -14.40
N VAL A 119 -10.17 -11.64 -15.40
CA VAL A 119 -11.30 -12.55 -15.22
C VAL A 119 -10.96 -13.89 -15.88
N GLY A 120 -11.04 -14.97 -15.12
CA GLY A 120 -10.98 -16.33 -15.65
C GLY A 120 -12.39 -16.82 -15.94
N SER A 121 -12.62 -17.36 -17.13
CA SER A 121 -13.81 -18.19 -17.41
C SER A 121 -13.44 -19.66 -17.25
N PRO A 122 -14.35 -20.55 -16.80
CA PRO A 122 -14.05 -21.98 -16.72
C PRO A 122 -13.83 -22.53 -18.12
N ASP A 123 -12.57 -22.72 -18.48
CA ASP A 123 -12.13 -23.30 -19.75
C ASP A 123 -11.49 -24.69 -19.54
N GLY A 124 -11.63 -25.24 -18.33
CA GLY A 124 -11.04 -26.52 -17.91
C GLY A 124 -9.54 -26.42 -17.54
N LEU A 125 -8.93 -25.24 -17.67
CA LEU A 125 -7.53 -24.98 -17.34
C LEU A 125 -7.37 -24.09 -16.09
N SER A 126 -8.36 -23.23 -15.81
CA SER A 126 -8.36 -22.36 -14.63
C SER A 126 -8.77 -23.10 -13.35
N SER A 127 -7.83 -23.27 -12.40
CA SER A 127 -8.09 -23.77 -11.05
C SER A 127 -8.38 -22.68 -10.00
N GLY A 128 -8.54 -21.42 -10.43
CA GLY A 128 -8.75 -20.27 -9.54
C GLY A 128 -10.21 -19.82 -9.48
N SER A 129 -10.74 -19.63 -8.28
CA SER A 129 -12.07 -19.05 -8.05
C SER A 129 -12.02 -17.51 -8.19
N ALA A 130 -12.26 -17.02 -9.41
CA ALA A 130 -12.38 -15.58 -9.70
C ALA A 130 -13.50 -14.89 -8.92
#